data_AF-A0A2G8K617-F1
#
_entry.id   AF-A0A2G8K617-F1
#
_cell.length_a   1.000
_cell.length_b   1.000
_cell.length_c   1.000
_cell.angle_alpha   90.00
_cell.angle_beta   90.00
_cell.angle_gamma   90.00
#
_symmetry.space_group_name_H-M   'P 1'
#
loop_
_entity.id
_entity.type
_entity.pdbx_description
1 polymer ?
#
loop_
_entity_poly.entity_id
_entity_poly.type
_entity_poly.pdbx_seq_one_letter_code
_entity_poly.pdbx_strand_id
1 'polypeptide(L)'
;MLRVDNDVTNFLHFYFSLSYNIPICNLELRFSFNKVHDGDILLKSGLCLPPLSSLEKILINEGYGNLISEDNIIGLLNYGIQSEKFRELWFFHCELPEFIRPGIIPETAKSRQIK
;
A
#
# COMPACT_ATOMS: atom_id res chain seq x y z
N MET A 1 -2.26 13.69 1.22
CA MET A 1 -1.76 12.59 0.37
C MET A 1 -0.31 12.37 0.75
N LEU A 2 0.05 11.18 1.23
CA LEU A 2 1.43 10.82 1.53
C LEU A 2 2.03 10.18 0.27
N ARG A 3 3.15 10.71 -0.18
CA ARG A 3 3.95 10.15 -1.25
C ARG A 3 5.26 9.66 -0.65
N VAL A 4 5.64 8.42 -0.96
CA VAL A 4 6.87 7.79 -0.50
C VAL A 4 7.66 7.35 -1.73
N ASP A 5 8.61 8.18 -2.14
CA ASP A 5 9.68 7.83 -3.08
C ASP A 5 10.95 7.42 -2.29
N ASN A 6 11.99 6.91 -2.97
CA ASN A 6 13.31 6.63 -2.38
C ASN A 6 14.08 7.89 -1.91
N ASP A 7 13.46 9.06 -1.97
CA ASP A 7 14.04 10.34 -1.61
C ASP A 7 13.82 10.64 -0.11
N VAL A 8 14.87 11.09 0.57
CA VAL A 8 14.91 11.40 2.02
C VAL A 8 13.81 12.41 2.43
N THR A 9 13.39 13.25 1.49
CA THR A 9 12.39 14.32 1.69
C THR A 9 10.99 13.80 2.07
N ASN A 10 10.61 12.62 1.58
CA ASN A 10 9.30 12.02 1.90
C ASN A 10 9.24 11.46 3.32
N PHE A 11 10.38 11.09 3.92
CA PHE A 11 10.44 10.64 5.31
C PHE A 11 10.10 11.77 6.28
N LEU A 12 10.53 13.00 5.99
CA LEU A 12 10.18 14.17 6.79
C LEU A 12 8.67 14.44 6.73
N HIS A 13 8.05 14.33 5.56
CA HIS A 13 6.59 14.48 5.43
C HIS A 13 5.80 13.41 6.19
N PHE A 14 6.27 12.16 6.20
CA PHE A 14 5.67 11.08 6.98
C PHE A 14 5.78 11.31 8.48
N TYR A 15 7.00 11.59 8.97
CA TYR A 15 7.25 11.86 10.39
C TYR A 15 6.48 13.09 10.88
N PHE A 16 6.42 14.13 10.06
CA PHE A 16 5.65 15.34 10.34
C PHE A 16 4.14 15.02 10.41
N SER A 17 3.59 14.29 9.44
CA SER A 17 2.16 13.92 9.44
C SER A 17 1.76 13.10 10.67
N LEU A 18 2.60 12.13 11.07
CA LEU A 18 2.41 11.36 12.31
C LEU A 18 2.46 12.24 13.56
N SER A 19 3.40 13.20 13.61
CA SER A 19 3.59 14.09 14.76
C SER A 19 2.45 15.10 14.94
N TYR A 20 1.78 15.48 13.84
CA TYR A 20 0.67 16.44 13.85
C TYR A 20 -0.72 15.79 13.68
N ASN A 21 -0.78 14.46 13.75
CA ASN A 21 -2.03 13.68 13.65
C ASN A 21 -2.84 14.00 12.38
N ILE A 22 -2.14 14.28 11.27
CA ILE A 22 -2.77 14.60 10.00
C ILE A 22 -3.26 13.28 9.37
N PRO A 23 -4.56 13.15 9.04
CA PRO A 23 -5.07 11.92 8.46
C PRO A 23 -4.45 11.66 7.09
N ILE A 24 -3.74 10.53 6.97
CA ILE A 24 -3.20 10.05 5.71
C ILE A 24 -4.29 9.19 5.05
N CYS A 25 -5.06 9.79 4.15
CA CYS A 25 -6.11 9.08 3.42
C CYS A 25 -5.59 8.39 2.15
N ASN A 26 -4.52 8.91 1.54
CA ASN A 26 -3.97 8.37 0.29
C ASN A 26 -2.49 8.08 0.50
N LEU A 27 -2.09 6.83 0.31
CA LEU A 27 -0.72 6.35 0.34
C LEU A 27 -0.25 6.05 -1.08
N GLU A 28 0.77 6.77 -1.54
CA GLU A 28 1.39 6.55 -2.84
C GLU A 28 2.83 6.06 -2.65
N LEU A 29 3.12 4.83 -3.08
CA LEU A 29 4.44 4.22 -3.06
C LEU A 29 5.03 4.24 -4.47
N ARG A 30 6.10 5.02 -4.66
CA ARG A 30 6.80 5.13 -5.94
C ARG A 30 8.20 4.58 -5.82
N PHE A 31 8.47 3.49 -6.54
CA PHE A 31 9.75 2.78 -6.55
C PHE A 31 10.26 2.39 -5.16
N SER A 32 9.35 2.31 -4.18
CA SER A 32 9.66 2.22 -2.75
C SER A 32 9.04 1.00 -2.08
N PHE A 33 8.08 0.33 -2.74
CA PHE A 33 7.44 -0.86 -2.20
C PHE A 33 8.41 -2.05 -2.28
N ASN A 34 8.53 -2.80 -1.18
CA ASN A 34 9.30 -4.05 -1.15
C ASN A 34 8.36 -5.25 -0.93
N LYS A 35 7.71 -5.31 0.23
CA LYS A 35 6.76 -6.38 0.57
C LYS A 35 5.88 -5.96 1.73
N VAL A 36 4.83 -6.73 2.00
CA VAL A 36 4.08 -6.65 3.26
C VAL A 36 4.62 -7.71 4.22
N HIS A 37 4.88 -7.33 5.47
CA HIS A 37 5.39 -8.21 6.51
C HIS A 37 4.68 -7.91 7.83
N ASP A 38 4.08 -8.93 8.43
CA ASP A 38 3.40 -8.84 9.72
C ASP A 38 2.34 -7.72 9.84
N GLY A 39 1.61 -7.48 8.75
CA GLY A 39 0.58 -6.44 8.69
C GLY A 39 1.09 -5.03 8.40
N ASP A 40 2.41 -4.84 8.26
CA ASP A 40 3.07 -3.58 7.89
C ASP A 40 3.58 -3.61 6.44
N ILE A 41 3.65 -2.45 5.79
CA ILE A 41 4.37 -2.33 4.52
C ILE A 41 5.85 -2.09 4.80
N LEU A 42 6.69 -3.04 4.41
CA LEU A 42 8.14 -2.86 4.38
C LEU A 42 8.54 -2.15 3.09
N LEU A 43 9.27 -1.05 3.21
CA LEU A 43 9.82 -0.29 2.10
C LEU A 43 11.19 -0.83 1.69
N LYS A 44 11.62 -0.51 0.46
CA LYS A 44 12.97 -0.82 -0.05
C LYS A 44 14.08 -0.15 0.77
N SER A 45 13.77 0.95 1.45
CA SER A 45 14.68 1.61 2.41
C SER A 45 14.88 0.81 3.71
N GLY A 46 14.09 -0.24 3.97
CA GLY A 46 14.09 -1.01 5.21
C GLY A 46 13.16 -0.45 6.29
N LEU A 47 12.45 0.64 6.02
CA LEU A 47 11.48 1.23 6.95
C LEU A 47 10.12 0.54 6.84
N CYS A 48 9.44 0.38 7.97
CA CYS A 48 8.08 -0.16 8.04
C CYS A 48 7.06 0.99 8.11
N LEU A 49 6.00 0.88 7.32
CA LEU A 49 4.82 1.71 7.42
C LEU A 49 3.75 0.91 8.17
N PRO A 50 3.38 1.32 9.40
CA PRO A 50 2.32 0.68 10.16
C PRO A 50 0.94 1.03 9.57
N PRO A 51 -0.10 0.24 9.89
CA PRO A 51 -1.46 0.45 9.39
C PRO A 51 -1.97 1.87 9.66
N LEU A 52 -2.49 2.49 8.61
CA LEU A 52 -3.00 3.86 8.66
C LEU A 52 -4.52 3.84 8.85
N SER A 53 -5.00 4.24 10.04
CA SER A 53 -6.44 4.17 10.39
C SER A 53 -7.35 4.97 9.48
N SER A 54 -6.85 6.06 8.89
CA SER A 54 -7.58 6.93 7.95
C SER A 54 -7.44 6.53 6.47
N LEU A 55 -6.77 5.43 6.16
CA LEU A 55 -6.40 5.07 4.79
C LEU A 55 -7.63 4.75 3.94
N GLU A 56 -7.72 5.41 2.80
CA GLU A 56 -8.78 5.24 1.81
C GLU A 56 -8.22 4.58 0.54
N LYS A 57 -7.00 4.95 0.14
CA LYS A 57 -6.41 4.54 -1.12
C LYS A 57 -4.93 4.19 -0.99
N ILE A 58 -4.53 3.10 -1.64
CA ILE A 58 -3.13 2.76 -1.87
C ILE A 58 -2.85 2.82 -3.37
N LEU A 59 -1.75 3.46 -3.75
CA LEU A 59 -1.24 3.50 -5.11
C LEU A 59 0.18 2.94 -5.13
N ILE A 60 0.40 1.91 -5.94
CA ILE A 60 1.70 1.30 -6.18
C ILE A 60 2.19 1.71 -7.57
N ASN A 61 3.40 2.24 -7.64
CA ASN A 61 4.08 2.56 -8.89
C ASN A 61 5.54 2.12 -8.81
N GLU A 62 5.85 0.96 -9.37
CA GLU A 62 7.19 0.36 -9.28
C GLU A 62 8.01 0.47 -10.58
N GLY A 63 7.43 1.01 -11.67
CA GLY A 63 8.07 1.08 -12.98
C GLY A 63 7.84 -0.16 -13.85
N TYR A 64 7.73 0.05 -15.16
CA TYR A 64 7.49 -1.03 -16.15
C TYR A 64 8.53 -2.16 -16.00
N GLY A 65 8.08 -3.41 -16.14
CA GLY A 65 8.93 -4.60 -15.97
C GLY A 65 9.01 -5.11 -14.53
N ASN A 66 8.46 -4.39 -13.54
CA ASN A 66 8.41 -4.88 -12.16
C ASN A 66 7.09 -5.61 -11.91
N LEU A 67 7.19 -6.93 -11.72
CA LEU A 67 6.07 -7.79 -11.37
C LEU A 67 5.72 -7.66 -9.89
N ILE A 68 4.48 -7.30 -9.61
CA ILE A 68 3.90 -7.41 -8.27
C ILE A 68 3.41 -8.85 -8.11
N SER A 69 3.94 -9.58 -7.13
CA SER A 69 3.50 -10.95 -6.86
C SER A 69 2.08 -10.99 -6.28
N GLU A 70 1.40 -12.12 -6.45
CA GLU A 70 0.08 -12.36 -5.86
C GLU A 70 0.10 -12.14 -4.34
N ASP A 71 1.11 -12.68 -3.64
CA ASP A 71 1.30 -12.50 -2.19
C ASP A 71 1.39 -11.03 -1.78
N ASN A 72 2.06 -10.21 -2.60
CA ASN A 72 2.17 -8.78 -2.34
C ASN A 72 0.84 -8.06 -2.56
N ILE A 73 0.05 -8.43 -3.57
CA ILE A 73 -1.30 -7.89 -3.78
C ILE A 73 -2.18 -8.22 -2.56
N ILE A 74 -2.15 -9.47 -2.10
CA ILE A 74 -2.91 -9.91 -0.92
C ILE A 74 -2.44 -9.17 0.34
N GLY A 75 -1.13 -9.03 0.51
CA GLY A 75 -0.54 -8.26 1.59
C GLY A 75 -1.04 -6.82 1.60
N LEU A 76 -1.07 -6.16 0.44
CA LEU A 76 -1.55 -4.79 0.30
C LEU A 76 -3.05 -4.66 0.60
N LEU A 77 -3.86 -5.64 0.19
CA LEU A 77 -5.27 -5.70 0.56
C LEU A 77 -5.43 -5.86 2.07
N ASN A 78 -4.69 -6.79 2.68
CA ASN A 78 -4.71 -7.03 4.12
C ASN A 78 -4.24 -5.80 4.92
N TYR A 79 -3.24 -5.08 4.41
CA TYR A 79 -2.82 -3.80 4.97
C TYR A 79 -3.94 -2.76 4.89
N GLY A 80 -4.55 -2.60 3.71
CA GLY A 80 -5.60 -1.61 3.46
C GLY A 80 -6.85 -1.83 4.31
N ILE A 81 -7.35 -3.06 4.38
CA ILE A 81 -8.62 -3.38 5.09
C ILE A 81 -8.56 -3.11 6.59
N GLN A 82 -7.38 -2.98 7.20
CA GLN A 82 -7.22 -2.56 8.58
C GLN A 82 -7.78 -1.14 8.83
N SER A 83 -7.89 -0.32 7.77
CA SER A 83 -8.73 0.87 7.81
C SER A 83 -10.15 0.56 7.34
N GLU A 84 -11.14 0.97 8.13
CA GLU A 84 -12.56 0.93 7.75
C GLU A 84 -12.89 1.83 6.55
N LYS A 85 -12.02 2.80 6.23
CA LYS A 85 -12.24 3.75 5.12
C LYS A 85 -11.64 3.30 3.79
N PHE A 86 -10.83 2.24 3.82
CA PHE A 86 -10.17 1.72 2.63
C PHE A 86 -11.16 1.31 1.55
N ARG A 87 -10.90 1.75 0.32
CA ARG A 87 -11.81 1.60 -0.82
C ARG A 87 -11.10 1.27 -2.13
N GLU A 88 -9.81 1.56 -2.27
CA GLU A 88 -9.13 1.57 -3.56
C GLU A 88 -7.67 1.08 -3.47
N LEU A 89 -7.31 0.09 -4.32
CA LEU A 89 -5.93 -0.37 -4.53
C LEU A 89 -5.56 -0.24 -6.01
N TRP A 90 -4.63 0.67 -6.32
CA TRP A 90 -4.28 0.99 -7.70
C TRP A 90 -2.84 0.62 -8.01
N PHE A 91 -2.64 0.05 -9.19
CA PHE A 91 -1.33 -0.31 -9.73
C PHE A 91 -1.07 0.53 -10.98
N PHE A 92 0.03 1.27 -10.97
CA PHE A 92 0.48 2.09 -12.10
C PHE A 92 1.88 1.66 -12.51
N HIS A 93 2.13 1.65 -13.82
CA HIS A 93 3.46 1.33 -14.38
C HIS A 93 4.10 0.12 -13.69
N CYS A 94 3.40 -1.00 -13.55
CA CYS A 94 3.95 -2.25 -13.03
C CYS A 94 3.21 -3.42 -13.68
N GLU A 95 3.81 -4.59 -13.60
CA GLU A 95 3.22 -5.83 -14.12
C GLU A 95 2.41 -6.51 -13.01
N LEU A 96 1.22 -6.97 -13.37
CA LEU A 96 0.36 -7.75 -12.50
C LEU A 96 0.49 -9.23 -12.87
N PRO A 97 0.28 -10.15 -11.92
CA PRO A 97 0.30 -11.57 -12.24
C PRO A 97 -0.85 -11.88 -13.20
N GLU A 98 -0.62 -12.80 -14.14
CA GLU A 98 -1.63 -13.21 -15.13
C GLU A 98 -2.91 -13.77 -14.50
N PHE A 99 -2.80 -14.29 -13.26
CA PHE A 99 -3.91 -14.85 -12.53
C PHE A 99 -3.78 -14.55 -11.03
N ILE A 100 -4.90 -14.15 -10.43
CA ILE A 100 -5.06 -14.04 -8.97
C ILE A 100 -6.13 -15.04 -8.57
N ARG A 101 -5.79 -15.95 -7.66
CA ARG A 101 -6.69 -16.98 -7.14
C ARG A 101 -7.79 -16.30 -6.32
N PRO A 102 -9.08 -16.45 -6.69
CA PRO A 102 -10.19 -15.82 -5.96
C PRO A 102 -10.27 -16.25 -4.48
N GLY A 103 -9.79 -17.45 -4.16
CA GLY A 103 -9.78 -18.00 -2.81
C GLY A 103 -8.79 -17.35 -1.85
N ILE A 104 -7.89 -16.49 -2.33
CA ILE A 104 -6.85 -15.84 -1.51
C ILE A 104 -7.15 -14.35 -1.29
N ILE A 105 -8.14 -13.79 -2.01
CA ILE A 105 -8.62 -12.42 -1.74
C ILE A 105 -9.35 -12.40 -0.39
N PRO A 106 -9.02 -11.49 0.53
CA PRO A 106 -9.68 -11.40 1.83
C PRO A 106 -11.20 -11.21 1.69
N GLU A 107 -12.00 -11.98 2.43
CA GLU A 107 -13.47 -11.87 2.41
C GLU A 107 -13.95 -10.45 2.76
N THR A 108 -13.24 -9.76 3.67
CA THR A 108 -13.50 -8.35 4.00
C THR A 108 -13.33 -7.44 2.78
N ALA A 109 -12.31 -7.69 1.94
CA ALA A 109 -12.11 -6.93 0.72
C ALA A 109 -13.22 -7.20 -0.31
N LYS A 110 -13.66 -8.46 -0.43
CA LYS A 110 -14.79 -8.84 -1.29
C LYS A 110 -16.10 -8.18 -0.83
N SER A 111 -16.42 -8.28 0.46
CA SER A 111 -17.65 -7.72 1.03
C SER A 111 -17.72 -6.20 0.90
N ARG A 112 -16.57 -5.51 0.96
CA ARG A 112 -16.49 -4.04 0.85
C ARG A 112 -16.39 -3.55 -0.59
N GLN A 113 -16.34 -4.45 -1.57
CA GLN A 113 -16.22 -4.11 -2.99
C GLN A 113 -15.06 -3.15 -3.25
N ILE A 114 -13.90 -3.45 -2.66
CA ILE A 114 -12.67 -2.67 -2.87
C ILE A 114 -12.36 -2.67 -4.38
N LYS A 115 -12.14 -1.46 -4.91
CA LYS A 115 -11.85 -1.22 -6.33
C LYS A 115 -10.37 -1.39 -6.65
#